data_AF-A0A960XA91-F1
#
_entry.id   AF-A0A960XA91-F1
#
_cell.length_a   1.000
_cell.length_b   1.000
_cell.length_c   1.000
_cell.angle_alpha   90.00
_cell.angle_beta   90.00
_cell.angle_gamma   90.00
#
_symmetry.space_group_name_H-M   'P 1'
#
loop_
_entity.id
_entity.type
_entity.pdbx_description
1 polymer ?
#
loop_
_entity_poly.entity_id
_entity_poly.type
_entity_poly.pdbx_seq_one_letter_code
_entity_poly.pdbx_strand_id
1 'polypeptide(L)'
;MFRLVITFIVLGMTMFGHASICISQYEADVLKRFFMCALQESESGYVIEGVKPLCVLGVDDASDLCVGYPIHKNSLIFKKGLEIWNAKLAKHNEAVSIRIKTYDRTDSSVKTIKHLLFVNKPLFIKTIDENLFVFKYALGPRLTSQSFYDTLVNSSKSFSEVFGGHNNVLVGIALGYGTDNALTVSRLEDLQLCKDPSQASFGFDSLEEEKLYLSDLVSLPPEILTNKKPYFLYGCKKNDPSVDEFHKKLISAQTNICSRMNDPEFLQHIVQLLTGERLIIYPDAGANYSVDKYIENIVAKALIKSLNVHGYSKENIKKMIQEMEAFLSKKIENPPENKSQDIISFYRKYKFFDFEAFLTSMKCYLDNPHALTPGEQIKLENFYSVLYEL
;
A
#
# COMPACT_ATOMS: atom_id res chain seq x y z
N MET A 1 2.24 -49.78 31.45
CA MET A 1 1.86 -49.46 30.06
C MET A 1 0.80 -48.34 29.99
N PHE A 2 -0.32 -48.44 30.72
CA PHE A 2 -1.41 -47.44 30.69
C PHE A 2 -1.02 -46.00 31.11
N ARG A 3 -0.14 -45.84 32.12
CA ARG A 3 0.39 -44.50 32.51
C ARG A 3 1.26 -43.85 31.43
N LEU A 4 1.96 -44.63 30.62
CA LEU A 4 2.85 -44.11 29.57
C LEU A 4 2.03 -43.54 28.38
N VAL A 5 0.91 -44.18 28.06
CA VAL A 5 -0.01 -43.74 26.99
C VAL A 5 -0.72 -42.44 27.36
N ILE A 6 -1.15 -42.28 28.62
CA ILE A 6 -1.79 -41.04 29.08
C ILE A 6 -0.79 -39.88 29.10
N THR A 7 0.46 -40.11 29.51
CA THR A 7 1.51 -39.07 29.45
C THR A 7 1.81 -38.65 28.00
N PHE A 8 1.83 -39.58 27.03
CA PHE A 8 1.99 -39.24 25.62
C PHE A 8 0.79 -38.48 25.03
N ILE A 9 -0.44 -38.79 25.46
CA ILE A 9 -1.64 -38.06 25.01
C ILE A 9 -1.67 -36.65 25.61
N VAL A 10 -1.28 -36.47 26.88
CA VAL A 10 -1.23 -35.14 27.52
C VAL A 10 -0.07 -34.31 26.98
N LEU A 11 1.11 -34.89 26.74
CA LEU A 11 2.20 -34.21 26.02
C LEU A 11 1.81 -33.87 24.59
N GLY A 12 1.10 -34.76 23.88
CA GLY A 12 0.59 -34.53 22.54
C GLY A 12 -0.41 -33.36 22.49
N MET A 13 -1.28 -33.21 23.50
CA MET A 13 -2.23 -32.09 23.56
C MET A 13 -1.58 -30.76 23.95
N THR A 14 -0.51 -30.75 24.75
CA THR A 14 0.25 -29.53 25.04
C THR A 14 1.13 -29.06 23.87
N MET A 15 1.44 -29.93 22.90
CA MET A 15 2.25 -29.57 21.73
C MET A 15 1.45 -28.96 20.58
N PHE A 16 0.12 -28.92 20.65
CA PHE A 16 -0.73 -28.21 19.69
C PHE A 16 -1.46 -27.02 20.31
N GLY A 17 -0.92 -26.45 21.38
CA GLY A 17 -1.28 -25.10 21.81
C GLY A 17 -0.92 -24.14 20.70
N HIS A 18 -1.84 -23.88 19.78
CA HIS A 18 -1.67 -22.88 18.73
C HIS A 18 -1.35 -21.57 19.44
N ALA A 19 -0.19 -21.00 19.16
CA ALA A 19 0.15 -19.75 19.81
C ALA A 19 -0.91 -18.72 19.42
N SER A 20 -1.28 -17.89 20.39
CA SER A 20 -2.30 -16.87 20.19
C SER A 20 -1.63 -15.52 20.32
N ILE A 21 -1.82 -14.68 19.31
CA ILE A 21 -1.36 -13.29 19.32
C ILE A 21 -2.42 -12.49 20.06
N CYS A 22 -1.98 -11.76 21.07
CA CYS A 22 -2.83 -10.97 21.96
C CYS A 22 -2.61 -9.48 21.68
N ILE A 23 -3.66 -8.76 21.32
CA ILE A 23 -3.61 -7.30 21.09
C ILE A 23 -4.80 -6.59 21.75
N SER A 24 -4.65 -5.29 21.98
CA SER A 24 -5.73 -4.44 22.48
C SER A 24 -6.77 -4.12 21.40
N GLN A 25 -7.95 -3.63 21.78
CA GLN A 25 -8.99 -3.23 20.82
C GLN A 25 -8.51 -2.10 19.91
N TYR A 26 -7.84 -1.09 20.46
CA TYR A 26 -7.18 -0.04 19.68
C TYR A 26 -6.18 -0.60 18.65
N GLU A 27 -5.31 -1.53 19.06
CA GLU A 27 -4.33 -2.14 18.15
C GLU A 27 -5.04 -2.91 17.02
N ALA A 28 -6.13 -3.61 17.35
CA ALA A 28 -6.94 -4.32 16.38
C ALA A 28 -7.59 -3.38 15.36
N ASP A 29 -8.15 -2.26 15.81
CA ASP A 29 -8.79 -1.28 14.93
C ASP A 29 -7.77 -0.62 13.98
N VAL A 30 -6.55 -0.35 14.45
CA VAL A 30 -5.45 0.16 13.62
C VAL A 30 -5.03 -0.89 12.58
N LEU A 31 -4.81 -2.15 12.99
CA LEU A 31 -4.44 -3.23 12.06
C LEU A 31 -5.55 -3.53 11.04
N LYS A 32 -6.82 -3.45 11.46
CA LYS A 32 -7.96 -3.61 10.55
C LYS A 32 -7.90 -2.56 9.44
N ARG A 33 -7.65 -1.29 9.78
CA ARG A 33 -7.48 -0.22 8.78
C ARG A 33 -6.26 -0.43 7.90
N PHE A 34 -5.14 -0.83 8.50
CA PHE A 34 -3.92 -1.16 7.78
C PHE A 34 -4.17 -2.17 6.66
N PHE A 35 -4.79 -3.30 6.99
CA PHE A 35 -5.09 -4.34 6.00
C PHE A 35 -6.19 -3.93 5.04
N MET A 36 -7.26 -3.26 5.49
CA MET A 36 -8.29 -2.75 4.58
C MET A 36 -7.70 -1.78 3.56
N CYS A 37 -6.86 -0.83 3.99
CA CYS A 37 -6.20 0.12 3.11
C CYS A 37 -5.25 -0.60 2.14
N ALA A 38 -4.43 -1.54 2.62
CA ALA A 38 -3.54 -2.34 1.77
C ALA A 38 -4.34 -3.08 0.71
N LEU A 39 -5.39 -3.79 1.09
CA LEU A 39 -6.19 -4.61 0.18
C LEU A 39 -6.94 -3.75 -0.84
N GLN A 40 -7.53 -2.63 -0.43
CA GLN A 40 -8.37 -1.79 -1.28
C GLN A 40 -7.59 -0.92 -2.27
N GLU A 41 -6.47 -0.36 -1.82
CA GLU A 41 -5.73 0.69 -2.54
C GLU A 41 -4.47 0.16 -3.24
N SER A 42 -4.20 -1.13 -3.14
CA SER A 42 -3.02 -1.73 -3.76
C SER A 42 -3.28 -3.16 -4.24
N GLU A 43 -2.24 -3.76 -4.79
CA GLU A 43 -2.29 -5.11 -5.32
C GLU A 43 -2.05 -6.19 -4.24
N SER A 44 -1.87 -5.81 -2.98
CA SER A 44 -1.53 -6.73 -1.89
C SER A 44 -2.57 -7.85 -1.72
N GLY A 45 -3.86 -7.56 -1.96
CA GLY A 45 -4.92 -8.56 -1.93
C GLY A 45 -4.74 -9.66 -2.98
N TYR A 46 -4.24 -9.32 -4.16
CA TYR A 46 -3.97 -10.30 -5.21
C TYR A 46 -2.77 -11.18 -4.87
N VAL A 47 -1.82 -10.68 -4.07
CA VAL A 47 -0.73 -11.51 -3.52
C VAL A 47 -1.26 -12.47 -2.46
N ILE A 48 -2.15 -11.98 -1.59
CA ILE A 48 -2.78 -12.76 -0.52
C ILE A 48 -3.67 -13.87 -1.08
N GLU A 49 -4.44 -13.61 -2.15
CA GLU A 49 -5.23 -14.62 -2.85
C GLU A 49 -4.41 -15.55 -3.74
N GLY A 50 -3.07 -15.38 -3.80
CA GLY A 50 -2.22 -16.24 -4.61
C GLY A 50 -2.41 -16.09 -6.12
N VAL A 51 -2.73 -14.88 -6.57
CA VAL A 51 -2.74 -14.52 -8.00
C VAL A 51 -1.45 -13.81 -8.40
N LYS A 52 -0.82 -13.08 -7.47
CA LYS A 52 0.46 -12.38 -7.71
C LYS A 52 1.59 -12.87 -6.82
N PRO A 53 2.83 -12.89 -7.35
CA PRO A 53 4.01 -13.23 -6.56
C PRO A 53 4.42 -12.11 -5.59
N LEU A 54 4.26 -10.85 -5.99
CA LEU A 54 4.80 -9.69 -5.28
C LEU A 54 3.90 -8.47 -5.46
N CYS A 55 3.83 -7.65 -4.40
CA CYS A 55 3.28 -6.29 -4.43
C CYS A 55 4.21 -5.39 -3.63
N VAL A 56 4.43 -4.16 -4.13
CA VAL A 56 5.25 -3.13 -3.48
C VAL A 56 4.37 -1.89 -3.29
N LEU A 57 4.27 -1.41 -2.05
CA LEU A 57 3.60 -0.16 -1.72
C LEU A 57 4.62 0.88 -1.25
N GLY A 58 4.41 2.13 -1.59
CA GLY A 58 5.13 3.26 -0.99
C GLY A 58 4.46 3.71 0.30
N VAL A 59 5.23 3.82 1.38
CA VAL A 59 4.80 4.38 2.66
C VAL A 59 5.65 5.59 2.97
N ASP A 60 5.07 6.79 3.03
CA ASP A 60 5.83 7.98 3.42
C ASP A 60 5.95 8.05 4.95
N ASP A 61 7.16 7.86 5.47
CA ASP A 61 7.45 7.85 6.90
C ASP A 61 7.55 9.26 7.49
N ALA A 62 7.93 10.27 6.69
CA ALA A 62 8.03 11.65 7.16
C ALA A 62 6.80 12.48 6.90
N SER A 63 5.83 12.01 6.09
CA SER A 63 4.55 12.69 5.84
C SER A 63 4.59 14.07 5.18
N ASP A 64 5.78 14.61 4.91
CA ASP A 64 5.99 15.97 4.39
C ASP A 64 5.45 16.19 2.99
N LEU A 65 5.51 15.18 2.12
CA LEU A 65 5.34 15.40 0.70
C LEU A 65 3.91 15.60 0.24
N CYS A 66 2.94 15.35 1.12
CA CYS A 66 1.54 15.43 0.77
C CYS A 66 0.68 15.76 2.00
N VAL A 67 1.17 16.62 2.88
CA VAL A 67 0.45 17.00 4.09
C VAL A 67 -0.98 17.45 3.78
N GLY A 68 -1.94 16.70 4.32
CA GLY A 68 -3.38 16.94 4.15
C GLY A 68 -4.04 16.07 3.06
N TYR A 69 -3.31 15.62 2.05
CA TYR A 69 -3.89 14.87 0.94
C TYR A 69 -4.24 13.41 1.33
N PRO A 70 -5.13 12.69 0.60
CA PRO A 70 -5.51 11.31 0.94
C PRO A 70 -4.34 10.32 0.95
N ILE A 71 -3.29 10.57 0.18
CA ILE A 71 -2.08 9.73 0.24
C ILE A 71 -1.37 9.86 1.60
N HIS A 72 -1.45 11.03 2.27
CA HIS A 72 -0.95 11.22 3.63
C HIS A 72 -1.79 10.42 4.64
N LYS A 73 -3.11 10.37 4.48
CA LYS A 73 -3.97 9.48 5.27
C LYS A 73 -3.52 8.02 5.16
N ASN A 74 -3.29 7.53 3.95
CA ASN A 74 -2.82 6.16 3.72
C ASN A 74 -1.44 5.92 4.37
N SER A 75 -0.51 6.87 4.23
CA SER A 75 0.80 6.80 4.90
C SER A 75 0.70 6.72 6.42
N LEU A 76 -0.21 7.50 7.05
CA LEU A 76 -0.45 7.42 8.50
C LEU A 76 -1.02 6.06 8.92
N ILE A 77 -1.99 5.54 8.16
CA ILE A 77 -2.56 4.20 8.37
C ILE A 77 -1.45 3.15 8.27
N PHE A 78 -0.63 3.20 7.23
CA PHE A 78 0.46 2.26 7.03
C PHE A 78 1.53 2.36 8.11
N LYS A 79 1.93 3.56 8.49
CA LYS A 79 2.91 3.79 9.56
C LYS A 79 2.45 3.16 10.88
N LYS A 80 1.23 3.49 11.33
CA LYS A 80 0.69 2.97 12.59
C LYS A 80 0.43 1.47 12.55
N GLY A 81 -0.07 0.96 11.43
CA GLY A 81 -0.22 -0.48 11.22
C GLY A 81 1.11 -1.23 11.26
N LEU A 82 2.15 -0.67 10.64
CA LEU A 82 3.50 -1.25 10.62
C LEU A 82 4.17 -1.23 11.98
N GLU A 83 3.98 -0.18 12.78
CA GLU A 83 4.46 -0.14 14.17
C GLU A 83 3.92 -1.35 14.96
N ILE A 84 2.61 -1.60 14.89
CA ILE A 84 1.98 -2.74 15.60
C ILE A 84 2.39 -4.07 14.96
N TRP A 85 2.37 -4.16 13.63
CA TRP A 85 2.78 -5.36 12.89
C TRP A 85 4.19 -5.80 13.30
N ASN A 86 5.15 -4.89 13.27
CA ASN A 86 6.54 -5.18 13.63
C ASN A 86 6.68 -5.56 15.10
N ALA A 87 5.96 -4.90 15.99
CA ALA A 87 6.04 -5.16 17.43
C ALA A 87 5.39 -6.49 17.86
N LYS A 88 4.31 -6.92 17.18
CA LYS A 88 3.47 -8.03 17.66
C LYS A 88 3.37 -9.23 16.72
N LEU A 89 3.42 -9.01 15.40
CA LEU A 89 3.07 -10.04 14.40
C LEU A 89 4.25 -10.51 13.55
N ALA A 90 5.21 -9.63 13.23
CA ALA A 90 6.25 -9.90 12.23
C ALA A 90 7.07 -11.17 12.52
N LYS A 91 7.34 -11.48 13.79
CA LYS A 91 8.07 -12.70 14.20
C LYS A 91 7.35 -14.01 13.85
N HIS A 92 6.02 -13.98 13.72
CA HIS A 92 5.22 -15.15 13.34
C HIS A 92 5.07 -15.28 11.82
N ASN A 93 5.42 -14.25 11.06
CA ASN A 93 5.30 -14.24 9.60
C ASN A 93 6.36 -15.11 8.89
N GLU A 94 7.33 -15.71 9.61
CA GLU A 94 8.43 -16.48 9.01
C GLU A 94 8.04 -17.85 8.48
N ALA A 95 7.05 -18.47 9.10
CA ALA A 95 6.63 -19.84 8.78
C ALA A 95 5.56 -19.92 7.69
N VAL A 96 4.99 -18.78 7.28
CA VAL A 96 3.89 -18.75 6.31
C VAL A 96 4.37 -18.48 4.88
N SER A 97 3.48 -18.77 3.92
CA SER A 97 3.76 -18.56 2.49
C SER A 97 3.84 -17.09 2.09
N ILE A 98 3.13 -16.19 2.77
CA ILE A 98 3.11 -14.76 2.44
C ILE A 98 3.99 -14.00 3.43
N ARG A 99 5.04 -13.34 2.95
CA ARG A 99 5.89 -12.47 3.76
C ARG A 99 5.50 -11.01 3.64
N ILE A 100 5.55 -10.29 4.75
CA ILE A 100 5.47 -8.83 4.79
C ILE A 100 6.81 -8.26 5.23
N LYS A 101 7.39 -7.37 4.43
CA LYS A 101 8.71 -6.78 4.68
C LYS A 101 8.70 -5.30 4.37
N THR A 102 9.44 -4.52 5.15
CA THR A 102 9.69 -3.11 4.88
C THR A 102 11.14 -2.87 4.48
N TYR A 103 11.35 -1.97 3.52
CA TYR A 103 12.65 -1.45 3.10
C TYR A 103 12.68 0.06 3.24
N ASP A 104 13.83 0.61 3.62
CA ASP A 104 14.09 2.04 3.45
C ASP A 104 14.33 2.32 1.96
N ARG A 105 13.68 3.35 1.42
CA ARG A 105 13.83 3.75 0.02
C ARG A 105 14.98 4.73 -0.13
N THR A 106 16.20 4.23 -0.01
CA THR A 106 17.42 5.07 -0.15
C THR A 106 17.62 5.62 -1.56
N ASP A 107 16.91 5.07 -2.55
CA ASP A 107 16.95 5.39 -3.97
C ASP A 107 15.99 6.51 -4.40
N SER A 108 15.22 7.10 -3.47
CA SER A 108 14.39 8.28 -3.75
C SER A 108 15.09 9.57 -3.32
N SER A 109 14.88 10.66 -4.08
CA SER A 109 15.19 12.02 -3.60
C SER A 109 14.48 12.35 -2.28
N VAL A 110 13.40 11.62 -2.00
CA VAL A 110 12.68 11.63 -0.75
C VAL A 110 13.21 10.51 0.14
N LYS A 111 14.09 10.86 1.08
CA LYS A 111 14.69 9.91 2.05
C LYS A 111 13.70 9.25 3.00
N THR A 112 12.44 9.67 2.96
CA THR A 112 11.42 9.35 3.96
C THR A 112 10.46 8.28 3.49
N ILE A 113 10.51 7.88 2.22
CA ILE A 113 9.64 6.82 1.72
C ILE A 113 10.24 5.46 2.12
N LYS A 114 9.37 4.55 2.53
CA LYS A 114 9.66 3.13 2.75
C LYS A 114 8.89 2.31 1.71
N HIS A 115 9.45 1.19 1.28
CA HIS A 115 8.70 0.19 0.54
C HIS A 115 8.12 -0.84 1.49
N LEU A 116 6.81 -1.08 1.40
CA LEU A 116 6.12 -2.17 2.06
C LEU A 116 5.85 -3.27 1.03
N LEU A 117 6.46 -4.43 1.22
CA LEU A 117 6.36 -5.58 0.33
C LEU A 117 5.41 -6.63 0.90
N PHE A 118 4.58 -7.18 0.01
CA PHE A 118 3.88 -8.45 0.22
C PHE A 118 4.43 -9.46 -0.78
N VAL A 119 4.96 -10.58 -0.30
CA VAL A 119 5.61 -11.60 -1.14
C VAL A 119 4.94 -12.95 -0.92
N ASN A 120 4.29 -13.50 -1.94
CA ASN A 120 3.82 -14.88 -1.92
C ASN A 120 4.98 -15.79 -2.34
N LYS A 121 5.67 -16.40 -1.36
CA LYS A 121 6.91 -17.16 -1.57
C LYS A 121 6.78 -18.24 -2.65
N PRO A 122 5.79 -19.17 -2.60
CA PRO A 122 5.66 -20.18 -3.64
C PRO A 122 5.54 -19.61 -5.05
N LEU A 123 4.69 -18.59 -5.24
CA LEU A 123 4.50 -17.97 -6.54
C LEU A 123 5.72 -17.18 -6.97
N PHE A 124 6.37 -16.45 -6.07
CA PHE A 124 7.58 -15.70 -6.35
C PHE A 124 8.69 -16.63 -6.83
N ILE A 125 8.97 -17.71 -6.11
CA ILE A 125 9.98 -18.70 -6.51
C ILE A 125 9.68 -19.25 -7.90
N LYS A 126 8.43 -19.65 -8.15
CA LYS A 126 7.97 -20.15 -9.45
C LYS A 126 8.19 -19.11 -10.57
N THR A 127 7.75 -17.87 -10.36
CA THR A 127 7.90 -16.78 -11.33
C THR A 127 9.37 -16.52 -11.67
N ILE A 128 10.26 -16.58 -10.68
CA ILE A 128 11.69 -16.41 -10.91
C ILE A 128 12.30 -17.63 -11.62
N ASP A 129 11.92 -18.86 -11.26
CA ASP A 129 12.40 -20.06 -11.93
C ASP A 129 12.04 -20.09 -13.42
N GLU A 130 10.79 -19.73 -13.75
CA GLU A 130 10.30 -19.66 -15.14
C GLU A 130 11.06 -18.62 -15.97
N ASN A 131 11.66 -17.61 -15.33
CA ASN A 131 12.37 -16.51 -15.98
C ASN A 131 13.85 -16.43 -15.57
N LEU A 132 14.40 -17.49 -14.98
CA LEU A 132 15.69 -17.45 -14.28
C LEU A 132 16.85 -17.03 -15.19
N PHE A 133 16.76 -17.33 -16.49
CA PHE A 133 17.76 -16.93 -17.47
C PHE A 133 17.90 -15.40 -17.58
N VAL A 134 16.79 -14.65 -17.56
CA VAL A 134 16.80 -13.18 -17.61
C VAL A 134 17.45 -12.62 -16.36
N PHE A 135 17.07 -13.16 -15.19
CA PHE A 135 17.65 -12.74 -13.92
C PHE A 135 19.14 -13.07 -13.81
N LYS A 136 19.58 -14.25 -14.28
CA LYS A 136 21.01 -14.62 -14.30
C LYS A 136 21.82 -13.75 -15.26
N TYR A 137 21.24 -13.39 -16.41
CA TYR A 137 21.89 -12.48 -17.36
C TYR A 137 22.15 -11.12 -16.72
N ALA A 138 21.15 -10.57 -16.02
CA ALA A 138 21.24 -9.24 -15.43
C ALA A 138 22.00 -9.19 -14.08
N LEU A 139 21.81 -10.18 -13.20
CA LEU A 139 22.29 -10.17 -11.81
C LEU A 139 23.45 -11.15 -11.55
N GLY A 140 23.79 -12.00 -12.53
CA GLY A 140 24.93 -12.91 -12.50
C GLY A 140 24.58 -14.40 -12.51
N PRO A 141 25.46 -15.26 -13.04
CA PRO A 141 25.15 -16.64 -13.41
C PRO A 141 24.89 -17.58 -12.23
N ARG A 142 25.31 -17.20 -11.02
CA ARG A 142 25.14 -17.99 -9.79
C ARG A 142 23.78 -17.78 -9.10
N LEU A 143 22.96 -16.85 -9.60
CA LEU A 143 21.65 -16.58 -9.02
C LEU A 143 20.74 -17.81 -9.11
N THR A 144 20.02 -18.10 -8.03
CA THR A 144 18.90 -19.05 -7.99
C THR A 144 17.64 -18.31 -7.52
N SER A 145 16.45 -18.82 -7.81
CA SER A 145 15.18 -18.27 -7.30
C SER A 145 15.18 -18.18 -5.78
N GLN A 146 15.66 -19.23 -5.09
CA GLN A 146 15.75 -19.26 -3.64
C GLN A 146 16.74 -18.21 -3.10
N SER A 147 17.96 -18.13 -3.62
CA SER A 147 18.92 -17.11 -3.20
C SER A 147 18.42 -15.69 -3.49
N PHE A 148 17.65 -15.50 -4.57
CA PHE A 148 17.07 -14.21 -4.92
C PHE A 148 15.96 -13.83 -3.94
N TYR A 149 15.05 -14.75 -3.63
CA TYR A 149 14.04 -14.58 -2.59
C TYR A 149 14.67 -14.27 -1.24
N ASP A 150 15.67 -15.04 -0.80
CA ASP A 150 16.33 -14.83 0.48
C ASP A 150 17.01 -13.46 0.55
N THR A 151 17.60 -13.00 -0.57
CA THR A 151 18.12 -11.63 -0.67
C THR A 151 16.99 -10.61 -0.54
N LEU A 152 15.86 -10.83 -1.23
CA LEU A 152 14.68 -9.96 -1.22
C LEU A 152 13.94 -9.91 0.12
N VAL A 153 14.12 -10.85 1.05
CA VAL A 153 13.41 -10.80 2.35
C VAL A 153 14.34 -10.64 3.57
N ASN A 154 15.59 -11.12 3.47
CA ASN A 154 16.50 -11.21 4.62
C ASN A 154 17.72 -10.28 4.50
N SER A 155 18.02 -9.72 3.34
CA SER A 155 19.19 -8.82 3.21
C SER A 155 18.89 -7.40 3.67
N SER A 156 19.96 -6.63 3.88
CA SER A 156 19.90 -5.18 4.15
C SER A 156 19.90 -4.33 2.88
N LYS A 157 19.93 -4.94 1.69
CA LYS A 157 19.91 -4.21 0.42
C LYS A 157 18.55 -3.52 0.25
N SER A 158 18.56 -2.31 -0.29
CA SER A 158 17.34 -1.63 -0.73
C SER A 158 16.65 -2.44 -1.84
N PHE A 159 15.36 -2.18 -2.05
CA PHE A 159 14.58 -2.82 -3.12
C PHE A 159 15.27 -2.64 -4.48
N SER A 160 15.70 -1.43 -4.83
CA SER A 160 16.38 -1.16 -6.12
C SER A 160 17.70 -1.94 -6.26
N GLU A 161 18.50 -2.04 -5.21
CA GLU A 161 19.76 -2.80 -5.23
C GLU A 161 19.55 -4.31 -5.42
N VAL A 162 18.46 -4.87 -4.87
CA VAL A 162 18.10 -6.28 -5.11
C VAL A 162 17.88 -6.53 -6.61
N PHE A 163 17.29 -5.57 -7.32
CA PHE A 163 17.01 -5.64 -8.76
C PHE A 163 18.10 -5.02 -9.65
N GLY A 164 19.32 -4.83 -9.12
CA GLY A 164 20.46 -4.38 -9.92
C GLY A 164 20.45 -2.89 -10.32
N GLY A 165 19.76 -2.03 -9.55
CA GLY A 165 19.77 -0.58 -9.75
C GLY A 165 18.72 -0.10 -10.76
N HIS A 166 17.44 -0.22 -10.39
CA HIS A 166 16.27 0.22 -11.16
C HIS A 166 15.99 -0.53 -12.48
N ASN A 167 16.25 -1.85 -12.52
CA ASN A 167 15.84 -2.65 -13.68
C ASN A 167 14.32 -2.93 -13.66
N ASN A 168 13.55 -2.05 -14.30
CA ASN A 168 12.09 -2.13 -14.36
C ASN A 168 11.58 -3.42 -15.03
N VAL A 169 12.35 -4.02 -15.95
CA VAL A 169 12.01 -5.31 -16.56
C VAL A 169 12.02 -6.42 -15.50
N LEU A 170 13.10 -6.54 -14.72
CA LEU A 170 13.17 -7.55 -13.66
C LEU A 170 12.10 -7.34 -12.60
N VAL A 171 11.82 -6.08 -12.24
CA VAL A 171 10.74 -5.73 -11.31
C VAL A 171 9.38 -6.16 -11.89
N GLY A 172 9.10 -5.83 -13.14
CA GLY A 172 7.85 -6.19 -13.81
C GLY A 172 7.62 -7.70 -13.89
N ILE A 173 8.68 -8.48 -14.19
CA ILE A 173 8.62 -9.95 -14.17
C ILE A 173 8.35 -10.44 -12.74
N ALA A 174 9.09 -9.94 -11.74
CA ALA A 174 8.94 -10.35 -10.34
C ALA A 174 7.57 -9.96 -9.74
N LEU A 175 6.91 -8.92 -10.27
CA LEU A 175 5.52 -8.57 -9.95
C LEU A 175 4.49 -9.50 -10.60
N GLY A 176 4.91 -10.38 -11.53
CA GLY A 176 4.06 -11.37 -12.17
C GLY A 176 3.37 -10.88 -13.45
N TYR A 177 3.86 -9.81 -14.08
CA TYR A 177 3.29 -9.33 -15.35
C TYR A 177 3.73 -10.14 -16.57
N GLY A 178 4.71 -11.02 -16.41
CA GLY A 178 5.33 -11.78 -17.50
C GLY A 178 6.41 -10.99 -18.24
N THR A 179 7.28 -11.72 -18.94
CA THR A 179 8.48 -11.17 -19.58
C THR A 179 8.15 -10.23 -20.73
N ASP A 180 7.28 -10.63 -21.66
CA ASP A 180 6.86 -9.78 -22.79
C ASP A 180 6.29 -8.45 -22.31
N ASN A 181 5.38 -8.50 -21.33
CA ASN A 181 4.74 -7.30 -20.81
C ASN A 181 5.72 -6.39 -20.08
N ALA A 182 6.61 -6.97 -19.26
CA ALA A 182 7.63 -6.21 -18.56
C ALA A 182 8.60 -5.51 -19.53
N LEU A 183 8.99 -6.18 -20.62
CA LEU A 183 9.84 -5.59 -21.67
C LEU A 183 9.12 -4.45 -22.40
N THR A 184 7.90 -4.69 -22.87
CA THR A 184 7.11 -3.71 -23.62
C THR A 184 6.81 -2.46 -22.78
N VAL A 185 6.31 -2.64 -21.55
CA VAL A 185 5.94 -1.51 -20.69
C VAL A 185 7.18 -0.76 -20.20
N SER A 186 8.25 -1.45 -19.79
CA SER A 186 9.49 -0.79 -19.37
C SER A 186 10.06 0.07 -20.50
N ARG A 187 10.09 -0.44 -21.74
CA ARG A 187 10.60 0.34 -22.87
C ARG A 187 9.70 1.55 -23.17
N LEU A 188 8.38 1.38 -23.09
CA LEU A 188 7.46 2.49 -23.29
C LEU A 188 7.63 3.57 -22.21
N GLU A 189 7.82 3.18 -20.95
CA GLU A 189 8.12 4.11 -19.85
C GLU A 189 9.44 4.84 -20.08
N ASP A 190 10.50 4.14 -20.49
CA ASP A 190 11.79 4.75 -20.82
C ASP A 190 11.64 5.81 -21.93
N LEU A 191 10.89 5.50 -22.99
CA LEU A 191 10.62 6.45 -24.09
C LEU A 191 9.76 7.66 -23.68
N GLN A 192 8.98 7.55 -22.60
CA GLN A 192 8.12 8.62 -22.10
C GLN A 192 8.80 9.50 -21.04
N LEU A 193 9.66 8.90 -20.22
CA LEU A 193 10.26 9.55 -19.05
C LEU A 193 11.69 10.02 -19.30
N CYS A 194 12.46 9.37 -20.19
CA CYS A 194 13.78 9.84 -20.56
C CYS A 194 13.65 11.05 -21.48
N LYS A 195 14.32 12.15 -21.10
CA LYS A 195 14.38 13.38 -21.92
C LYS A 195 15.09 13.16 -23.26
N ASP A 196 16.00 12.17 -23.33
CA ASP A 196 16.74 11.80 -24.54
C ASP A 196 17.06 10.29 -24.55
N PRO A 197 16.16 9.41 -25.01
CA PRO A 197 16.53 8.03 -25.30
C PRO A 197 17.57 8.02 -26.43
N SER A 198 18.71 7.36 -26.23
CA SER A 198 19.87 7.49 -27.12
C SER A 198 19.66 6.93 -28.53
N GLN A 199 18.73 5.99 -28.70
CA GLN A 199 18.38 5.38 -29.99
C GLN A 199 17.07 4.57 -29.91
N ALA A 200 16.41 4.44 -31.05
CA ALA A 200 15.31 3.49 -31.23
C ALA A 200 15.82 2.05 -31.12
N SER A 201 14.93 1.13 -30.71
CA SER A 201 15.24 -0.30 -30.70
C SER A 201 15.47 -0.81 -32.13
N PHE A 202 16.21 -1.91 -32.25
CA PHE A 202 16.43 -2.56 -33.54
C PHE A 202 15.09 -2.88 -34.24
N GLY A 203 14.97 -2.48 -35.51
CA GLY A 203 13.77 -2.69 -36.31
C GLY A 203 12.83 -1.48 -36.41
N PHE A 204 13.14 -0.36 -35.75
CA PHE A 204 12.44 0.91 -35.92
C PHE A 204 13.36 1.96 -36.53
N ASP A 205 12.80 2.80 -37.41
CA ASP A 205 13.51 3.88 -38.07
C ASP A 205 13.64 5.12 -37.16
N SER A 206 12.77 5.26 -36.16
CA SER A 206 12.75 6.39 -35.21
C SER A 206 12.17 6.03 -33.84
N LEU A 207 12.44 6.89 -32.84
CA LEU A 207 11.88 6.77 -31.49
C LEU A 207 10.36 6.97 -31.49
N GLU A 208 9.87 7.89 -32.32
CA GLU A 208 8.44 8.18 -32.51
C GLU A 208 7.70 6.96 -33.06
N GLU A 209 8.27 6.28 -34.06
CA GLU A 209 7.72 5.05 -34.62
C GLU A 209 7.65 3.94 -33.56
N GLU A 210 8.75 3.71 -32.82
CA GLU A 210 8.79 2.73 -31.74
C GLU A 210 7.74 3.04 -30.66
N LYS A 211 7.62 4.32 -30.25
CA LYS A 211 6.65 4.74 -29.23
C LYS A 211 5.21 4.52 -29.68
N LEU A 212 4.88 4.85 -30.93
CA LEU A 212 3.56 4.61 -31.49
C LEU A 212 3.24 3.11 -31.52
N TYR A 213 4.18 2.30 -32.02
CA TYR A 213 4.03 0.85 -32.05
C TYR A 213 3.80 0.25 -30.65
N LEU A 214 4.63 0.61 -29.67
CA LEU A 214 4.49 0.11 -28.29
C LEU A 214 3.19 0.60 -27.64
N SER A 215 2.74 1.82 -27.93
CA SER A 215 1.47 2.34 -27.42
C SER A 215 0.27 1.58 -28.00
N ASP A 216 0.33 1.19 -29.28
CA ASP A 216 -0.72 0.38 -29.92
C ASP A 216 -0.77 -1.06 -29.41
N LEU A 217 0.37 -1.57 -28.91
CA LEU A 217 0.47 -2.88 -28.28
C LEU A 217 -0.05 -2.91 -26.85
N VAL A 218 -0.13 -1.79 -26.14
CA VAL A 218 -0.52 -1.76 -24.72
C VAL A 218 -1.99 -1.34 -24.58
N SER A 219 -2.77 -2.16 -23.89
CA SER A 219 -4.12 -1.86 -23.46
C SER A 219 -4.22 -1.76 -21.94
N LEU A 220 -5.27 -1.12 -21.45
CA LEU A 220 -5.61 -1.15 -20.03
C LEU A 220 -6.42 -2.42 -19.70
N PRO A 221 -6.45 -2.84 -18.43
CA PRO A 221 -7.25 -3.98 -18.01
C PRO A 221 -8.74 -3.67 -18.14
N PRO A 222 -9.61 -4.71 -18.13
CA PRO A 222 -11.05 -4.54 -18.12
C PRO A 222 -11.53 -3.60 -17.03
N GLU A 223 -12.58 -2.82 -17.32
CA GLU A 223 -13.13 -1.80 -16.41
C GLU A 223 -13.48 -2.34 -15.01
N ILE A 224 -13.84 -3.62 -14.89
CA ILE A 224 -14.13 -4.23 -13.60
C ILE A 224 -12.92 -4.21 -12.64
N LEU A 225 -11.69 -4.32 -13.18
CA LEU A 225 -10.45 -4.27 -12.42
C LEU A 225 -10.00 -2.83 -12.11
N THR A 226 -10.34 -1.86 -12.96
CA THR A 226 -9.88 -0.48 -12.83
C THR A 226 -10.89 0.44 -12.14
N ASN A 227 -12.19 0.17 -12.26
CA ASN A 227 -13.26 1.03 -11.73
C ASN A 227 -13.84 0.54 -10.40
N LYS A 228 -13.53 -0.69 -9.96
CA LYS A 228 -13.97 -1.24 -8.68
C LYS A 228 -12.77 -1.58 -7.79
N LYS A 229 -12.96 -1.40 -6.48
CA LYS A 229 -11.99 -1.83 -5.49
C LYS A 229 -12.12 -3.33 -5.21
N PRO A 230 -11.01 -4.02 -4.88
CA PRO A 230 -9.64 -3.52 -4.93
C PRO A 230 -9.16 -3.23 -6.36
N TYR A 231 -8.47 -2.11 -6.56
CA TYR A 231 -8.04 -1.68 -7.90
C TYR A 231 -6.88 -2.52 -8.42
N PHE A 232 -6.85 -2.71 -9.74
CA PHE A 232 -5.73 -3.31 -10.43
C PHE A 232 -5.49 -2.59 -11.76
N LEU A 233 -4.39 -1.82 -11.83
CA LEU A 233 -4.04 -1.04 -13.01
C LEU A 233 -2.63 -1.41 -13.46
N TYR A 234 -2.52 -1.91 -14.68
CA TYR A 234 -1.25 -2.21 -15.33
C TYR A 234 -1.43 -2.10 -16.85
N GLY A 235 -0.36 -1.79 -17.59
CA GLY A 235 -0.38 -1.94 -19.03
C GLY A 235 -0.31 -3.42 -19.38
N CYS A 236 -1.16 -3.92 -20.28
CA CYS A 236 -1.13 -5.29 -20.76
C CYS A 236 -1.05 -5.36 -22.29
N LYS A 237 -0.35 -6.36 -22.83
CA LYS A 237 -0.29 -6.59 -24.27
C LYS A 237 -1.67 -6.90 -24.85
N LYS A 238 -2.07 -6.16 -25.88
CA LYS A 238 -3.36 -6.28 -26.55
C LYS A 238 -3.45 -7.63 -27.27
N ASN A 239 -4.62 -8.29 -27.17
CA ASN A 239 -4.93 -9.57 -27.82
C ASN A 239 -4.04 -10.76 -27.40
N ASP A 240 -3.42 -10.73 -26.21
CA ASP A 240 -2.64 -11.85 -25.69
C ASP A 240 -3.55 -12.84 -24.90
N PRO A 241 -3.71 -14.10 -25.33
CA PRO A 241 -4.56 -15.06 -24.62
C PRO A 241 -4.15 -15.33 -23.16
N SER A 242 -2.86 -15.18 -22.83
CA SER A 242 -2.37 -15.34 -21.46
C SER A 242 -2.85 -14.20 -20.55
N VAL A 243 -3.01 -12.99 -21.12
CA VAL A 243 -3.56 -11.83 -20.43
C VAL A 243 -5.04 -12.04 -20.10
N ASP A 244 -5.81 -12.66 -21.00
CA ASP A 244 -7.22 -12.97 -20.74
C ASP A 244 -7.41 -13.99 -19.60
N GLU A 245 -6.56 -15.02 -19.54
CA GLU A 245 -6.57 -15.96 -18.42
C GLU A 245 -6.19 -15.27 -17.11
N PHE A 246 -5.19 -14.38 -17.15
CA PHE A 246 -4.77 -13.61 -15.99
C PHE A 246 -5.88 -12.66 -15.51
N HIS A 247 -6.57 -11.96 -16.41
CA HIS A 247 -7.74 -11.13 -16.07
C HIS A 247 -8.83 -11.93 -15.37
N LYS A 248 -9.13 -13.16 -15.82
CA LYS A 248 -10.12 -14.02 -15.15
C LYS A 248 -9.72 -14.36 -13.72
N LYS A 249 -8.43 -14.68 -13.49
CA LYS A 249 -7.89 -14.92 -12.14
C LYS A 249 -7.97 -13.68 -11.26
N LEU A 250 -7.63 -12.51 -11.80
CA LEU A 250 -7.73 -11.23 -11.10
C LEU A 250 -9.18 -10.91 -10.71
N ILE A 251 -10.14 -11.06 -11.62
CA ILE A 251 -11.57 -10.78 -11.33
C ILE A 251 -12.11 -11.73 -10.25
N SER A 252 -11.72 -13.01 -10.31
CA SER A 252 -12.07 -13.98 -9.27
C SER A 252 -11.47 -13.58 -7.91
N ALA A 253 -10.19 -13.20 -7.88
CA ALA A 253 -9.53 -12.76 -6.65
C ALA A 253 -10.15 -11.46 -6.11
N GLN A 254 -10.50 -10.51 -6.97
CA GLN A 254 -11.18 -9.26 -6.60
C GLN A 254 -12.49 -9.55 -5.84
N THR A 255 -13.25 -10.55 -6.32
CA THR A 255 -14.48 -11.01 -5.64
C THR A 255 -14.19 -11.60 -4.27
N ASN A 256 -13.16 -12.44 -4.15
CA ASN A 256 -12.75 -13.03 -2.86
C ASN A 256 -12.26 -11.97 -1.87
N ILE A 257 -11.43 -11.02 -2.32
CA ILE A 257 -10.92 -9.92 -1.50
C ILE A 257 -12.09 -9.09 -0.96
N CYS A 258 -13.05 -8.73 -1.82
CA CYS A 258 -14.28 -8.05 -1.41
C CYS A 258 -15.08 -8.86 -0.38
N SER A 259 -15.24 -10.16 -0.59
CA SER A 259 -15.94 -11.01 0.38
C SER A 259 -15.24 -11.04 1.74
N ARG A 260 -13.90 -11.15 1.76
CA ARG A 260 -13.12 -11.15 3.01
C ARG A 260 -13.22 -9.81 3.72
N MET A 261 -13.14 -8.69 3.01
CA MET A 261 -13.23 -7.37 3.64
C MET A 261 -14.59 -7.11 4.30
N ASN A 262 -15.65 -7.80 3.86
CA ASN A 262 -16.98 -7.69 4.48
C ASN A 262 -17.21 -8.70 5.62
N ASP A 263 -16.22 -9.56 5.91
CA ASP A 263 -16.30 -10.54 6.98
C ASP A 263 -16.20 -9.84 8.36
N PRO A 264 -17.14 -10.08 9.29
CA PRO A 264 -17.04 -9.59 10.67
C PRO A 264 -15.74 -10.00 11.38
N GLU A 265 -15.19 -11.16 11.04
CA GLU A 265 -13.93 -11.72 11.57
C GLU A 265 -12.73 -11.46 10.63
N PHE A 266 -12.85 -10.50 9.71
CA PHE A 266 -11.82 -10.16 8.71
C PHE A 266 -10.41 -10.09 9.29
N LEU A 267 -10.22 -9.38 10.41
CA LEU A 267 -8.90 -9.16 10.97
C LEU A 267 -8.30 -10.46 11.50
N GLN A 268 -9.10 -11.27 12.20
CA GLN A 268 -8.70 -12.57 12.72
C GLN A 268 -8.29 -13.50 11.58
N HIS A 269 -9.09 -13.57 10.51
CA HIS A 269 -8.80 -14.38 9.34
C HIS A 269 -7.54 -13.94 8.61
N ILE A 270 -7.34 -12.64 8.39
CA ILE A 270 -6.13 -12.13 7.74
C ILE A 270 -4.89 -12.36 8.60
N VAL A 271 -4.96 -12.12 9.91
CA VAL A 271 -3.81 -12.38 10.78
C VAL A 271 -3.47 -13.87 10.80
N GLN A 272 -4.47 -14.75 10.90
CA GLN A 272 -4.25 -16.20 10.86
C GLN A 272 -3.62 -16.62 9.54
N LEU A 273 -4.06 -16.07 8.40
CA LEU A 273 -3.49 -16.36 7.10
C LEU A 273 -2.01 -15.93 6.99
N LEU A 274 -1.68 -14.76 7.56
CA LEU A 274 -0.34 -14.15 7.45
C LEU A 274 0.63 -14.57 8.56
N THR A 275 0.17 -15.26 9.60
CA THR A 275 1.02 -15.66 10.74
C THR A 275 0.89 -17.13 11.11
N GLY A 276 -0.17 -17.81 10.68
CA GLY A 276 -0.55 -19.14 11.16
C GLY A 276 -1.17 -19.14 12.55
N GLU A 277 -1.19 -18.00 13.24
CA GLU A 277 -1.60 -17.89 14.63
C GLU A 277 -3.01 -17.32 14.78
N ARG A 278 -3.69 -17.70 15.88
CA ARG A 278 -4.99 -17.11 16.21
C ARG A 278 -4.80 -15.71 16.80
N LEU A 279 -5.66 -14.77 16.42
CA LEU A 279 -5.72 -13.45 17.06
C LEU A 279 -6.76 -13.40 18.18
N ILE A 280 -6.35 -12.92 19.35
CA ILE A 280 -7.21 -12.63 20.52
C ILE A 280 -7.16 -11.12 20.78
N ILE A 281 -8.34 -10.50 20.80
CA ILE A 281 -8.51 -9.05 21.00
C ILE A 281 -9.08 -8.82 22.41
N TYR A 282 -8.42 -7.99 23.20
CA TYR A 282 -8.90 -7.60 24.53
C TYR A 282 -9.60 -6.24 24.49
N PRO A 283 -10.75 -6.08 25.17
CA PRO A 283 -11.41 -4.80 25.25
C PRO A 283 -10.55 -3.79 26.00
N ASP A 284 -10.43 -2.58 25.47
CA ASP A 284 -9.75 -1.49 26.16
C ASP A 284 -10.59 -1.03 27.36
N ALA A 285 -9.98 -0.92 28.55
CA ALA A 285 -10.65 -0.45 29.75
C ALA A 285 -10.90 1.08 29.68
N GLY A 286 -11.94 1.50 28.97
CA GLY A 286 -12.57 2.81 29.19
C GLY A 286 -12.27 3.93 28.18
N ALA A 287 -11.80 3.64 26.97
CA ALA A 287 -11.65 4.66 25.93
C ALA A 287 -12.49 4.32 24.68
N ASN A 288 -13.59 5.06 24.47
CA ASN A 288 -14.26 5.11 23.16
C ASN A 288 -13.37 5.90 22.18
N TYR A 289 -12.33 5.25 21.67
CA TYR A 289 -11.40 5.87 20.73
C TYR A 289 -11.76 5.47 19.30
N SER A 290 -12.13 6.45 18.46
CA SER A 290 -12.29 6.22 17.02
C SER A 290 -10.96 6.49 16.32
N VAL A 291 -10.37 5.44 15.75
CA VAL A 291 -9.14 5.56 14.96
C VAL A 291 -9.37 6.42 13.70
N ASP A 292 -10.57 6.40 13.10
CA ASP A 292 -10.93 7.32 11.98
C ASP A 292 -10.79 8.75 12.45
N LYS A 293 -11.48 9.11 13.53
CA LYS A 293 -11.51 10.47 14.04
C LYS A 293 -10.09 10.97 14.34
N TYR A 294 -9.25 10.11 14.91
CA TYR A 294 -7.85 10.46 15.15
C TYR A 294 -7.07 10.75 13.87
N ILE A 295 -7.18 9.86 12.87
CA ILE A 295 -6.47 10.04 11.61
C ILE A 295 -6.98 11.28 10.87
N GLU A 296 -8.30 11.49 10.83
CA GLU A 296 -8.90 12.69 10.22
C GLU A 296 -8.45 13.97 10.94
N ASN A 297 -8.38 13.97 12.27
CA ASN A 297 -7.87 15.08 13.05
C ASN A 297 -6.41 15.42 12.70
N ILE A 298 -5.53 14.42 12.55
CA ILE A 298 -4.14 14.62 12.15
C ILE A 298 -4.10 15.24 10.75
N VAL A 299 -4.81 14.66 9.78
CA VAL A 299 -4.80 15.13 8.39
C VAL A 299 -5.33 16.56 8.29
N ALA A 300 -6.44 16.87 8.98
CA ALA A 300 -7.06 18.20 9.01
C ALA A 300 -6.13 19.26 9.59
N LYS A 301 -5.52 18.98 10.76
CA LYS A 301 -4.56 19.86 11.39
C LYS A 301 -3.36 20.13 10.49
N ALA A 302 -2.85 19.07 9.86
CA ALA A 302 -1.69 19.17 9.00
C ALA A 302 -1.98 20.01 7.75
N LEU A 303 -3.15 19.85 7.13
CA LEU A 303 -3.58 20.73 6.03
C LEU A 303 -3.67 22.19 6.48
N ILE A 304 -4.30 22.48 7.62
CA ILE A 304 -4.43 23.85 8.13
C ILE A 304 -3.05 24.48 8.38
N LYS A 305 -2.11 23.72 8.95
CA LYS A 305 -0.73 24.19 9.12
C LYS A 305 -0.06 24.47 7.78
N SER A 306 -0.21 23.58 6.80
CA SER A 306 0.33 23.78 5.44
C SER A 306 -0.25 25.04 4.78
N LEU A 307 -1.56 25.26 4.87
CA LEU A 307 -2.22 26.46 4.35
C LEU A 307 -1.69 27.74 5.01
N ASN A 308 -1.53 27.75 6.34
CA ASN A 308 -0.94 28.88 7.06
C ASN A 308 0.49 29.18 6.58
N VAL A 309 1.32 28.16 6.38
CA VAL A 309 2.70 28.32 5.85
C VAL A 309 2.69 28.93 4.45
N HIS A 310 1.70 28.59 3.62
CA HIS A 310 1.51 29.16 2.28
C HIS A 310 0.76 30.50 2.27
N GLY A 311 0.64 31.17 3.43
CA GLY A 311 0.11 32.54 3.53
C GLY A 311 -1.42 32.65 3.55
N TYR A 312 -2.16 31.54 3.74
CA TYR A 312 -3.61 31.62 3.93
C TYR A 312 -3.93 32.11 5.34
N SER A 313 -4.72 33.18 5.45
CA SER A 313 -5.25 33.63 6.74
C SER A 313 -6.31 32.67 7.29
N LYS A 314 -6.61 32.78 8.59
CA LYS A 314 -7.69 32.03 9.24
C LYS A 314 -9.03 32.24 8.52
N GLU A 315 -9.32 33.46 8.09
CA GLU A 315 -10.52 33.84 7.34
C GLU A 315 -10.55 33.18 5.95
N ASN A 316 -9.41 33.13 5.25
CA ASN A 316 -9.30 32.44 3.97
C ASN A 316 -9.58 30.94 4.12
N ILE A 317 -9.01 30.30 5.15
CA ILE A 317 -9.24 28.88 5.44
C ILE A 317 -10.72 28.65 5.83
N LYS A 318 -11.31 29.52 6.65
CA LYS A 318 -12.73 29.44 7.02
C LYS A 318 -13.65 29.53 5.80
N LYS A 319 -13.37 30.47 4.90
CA LYS A 319 -14.08 30.62 3.64
C LYS A 319 -13.94 29.38 2.77
N MET A 320 -12.72 28.82 2.66
CA MET A 320 -12.48 27.59 1.93
C MET A 320 -13.27 26.40 2.49
N ILE A 321 -13.31 26.22 3.82
CA ILE A 321 -14.14 25.19 4.47
C ILE A 321 -15.62 25.39 4.13
N GLN A 322 -16.13 26.62 4.21
CA GLN A 322 -17.52 26.93 3.86
C GLN A 322 -17.84 26.62 2.39
N GLU A 323 -16.92 26.92 1.48
CA GLU A 323 -17.04 26.57 0.05
C GLU A 323 -17.06 25.05 -0.14
N MET A 324 -16.20 24.30 0.56
CA MET A 324 -16.17 22.84 0.53
C MET A 324 -17.49 22.22 1.02
N GLU A 325 -18.10 22.77 2.07
CA GLU A 325 -19.40 22.31 2.59
C GLU A 325 -20.58 22.66 1.70
N ALA A 326 -20.61 23.89 1.19
CA ALA A 326 -21.64 24.33 0.26
C ALA A 326 -21.64 23.44 -1.00
N PHE A 327 -20.44 23.07 -1.46
CA PHE A 327 -20.25 22.13 -2.55
C PHE A 327 -20.75 20.71 -2.21
N LEU A 328 -20.42 20.16 -1.03
CA LEU A 328 -20.91 18.84 -0.59
C LEU A 328 -22.44 18.74 -0.55
N SER A 329 -23.10 19.80 -0.08
CA SER A 329 -24.56 19.86 0.03
C SER A 329 -25.28 19.96 -1.32
N LYS A 330 -24.56 19.83 -2.45
CA LYS A 330 -25.05 19.99 -3.83
C LYS A 330 -25.73 21.34 -4.07
N LYS A 331 -25.45 22.36 -3.24
CA LYS A 331 -26.07 23.68 -3.35
C LYS A 331 -25.42 24.58 -4.40
N ILE A 332 -24.38 24.09 -5.09
CA ILE A 332 -23.70 24.83 -6.14
C ILE A 332 -23.45 23.87 -7.32
N GLU A 333 -24.08 24.12 -8.46
CA GLU A 333 -23.87 23.33 -9.69
C GLU A 333 -22.53 23.63 -10.37
N ASN A 334 -21.96 24.82 -10.11
CA ASN A 334 -20.67 25.25 -10.65
C ASN A 334 -19.64 25.40 -9.52
N PRO A 335 -18.49 24.71 -9.57
CA PRO A 335 -17.44 24.92 -8.58
C PRO A 335 -16.92 26.37 -8.61
N PRO A 336 -16.53 26.96 -7.47
CA PRO A 336 -16.02 28.33 -7.40
C PRO A 336 -14.74 28.47 -8.25
N GLU A 337 -14.59 29.53 -9.06
CA GLU A 337 -13.48 29.74 -10.03
C GLU A 337 -12.07 29.96 -9.40
N ASN A 338 -11.83 29.51 -8.17
CA ASN A 338 -10.65 29.85 -7.36
C ASN A 338 -9.82 28.61 -6.99
N LYS A 339 -8.65 28.81 -6.36
CA LYS A 339 -7.76 27.74 -5.82
C LYS A 339 -8.48 26.68 -4.95
N SER A 340 -9.62 27.02 -4.35
CA SER A 340 -10.49 26.08 -3.63
C SER A 340 -11.01 24.95 -4.53
N GLN A 341 -11.24 25.21 -5.81
CA GLN A 341 -11.69 24.22 -6.80
C GLN A 341 -10.67 23.11 -7.01
N ASP A 342 -9.38 23.42 -7.04
CA ASP A 342 -8.33 22.41 -7.20
C ASP A 342 -8.33 21.45 -6.01
N ILE A 343 -8.44 21.99 -4.80
CA ILE A 343 -8.51 21.21 -3.55
C ILE A 343 -9.79 20.37 -3.52
N ILE A 344 -10.95 20.95 -3.78
CA ILE A 344 -12.25 20.25 -3.80
C ILE A 344 -12.27 19.15 -4.87
N SER A 345 -11.85 19.47 -6.09
CA SER A 345 -11.80 18.51 -7.21
C SER A 345 -10.83 17.38 -6.93
N PHE A 346 -9.73 17.69 -6.23
CA PHE A 346 -8.77 16.69 -5.79
C PHE A 346 -9.39 15.73 -4.77
N TYR A 347 -9.97 16.21 -3.66
CA TYR A 347 -10.59 15.32 -2.67
C TYR A 347 -11.79 14.55 -3.23
N ARG A 348 -12.55 15.10 -4.18
CA ARG A 348 -13.66 14.40 -4.86
C ARG A 348 -13.21 13.14 -5.61
N LYS A 349 -11.97 13.11 -6.13
CA LYS A 349 -11.43 11.91 -6.78
C LYS A 349 -11.28 10.75 -5.78
N TYR A 350 -11.21 11.03 -4.49
CA TYR A 350 -11.07 10.05 -3.42
C TYR A 350 -12.41 9.77 -2.72
N LYS A 351 -13.26 8.97 -3.36
CA LYS A 351 -14.62 8.60 -2.90
C LYS A 351 -14.73 8.03 -1.46
N PHE A 352 -13.61 7.67 -0.82
CA PHE A 352 -13.55 7.00 0.48
C PHE A 352 -12.87 7.85 1.56
N PHE A 353 -12.47 9.06 1.21
CA PHE A 353 -12.11 10.05 2.20
C PHE A 353 -13.40 10.53 2.85
N ASP A 354 -13.54 10.36 4.16
CA ASP A 354 -14.70 10.83 4.90
C ASP A 354 -14.62 12.36 4.99
N PHE A 355 -15.04 12.98 3.89
CA PHE A 355 -14.85 14.41 3.67
C PHE A 355 -15.68 15.23 4.66
N GLU A 356 -16.81 14.69 5.14
CA GLU A 356 -17.61 15.32 6.19
C GLU A 356 -16.88 15.27 7.55
N ALA A 357 -16.35 14.11 7.95
CA ALA A 357 -15.54 14.00 9.16
C ALA A 357 -14.27 14.86 9.08
N PHE A 358 -13.65 14.94 7.90
CA PHE A 358 -12.50 15.80 7.66
C PHE A 358 -12.82 17.28 7.80
N LEU A 359 -13.90 17.77 7.17
CA LEU A 359 -14.32 19.17 7.28
C LEU A 359 -14.71 19.52 8.71
N THR A 360 -15.37 18.59 9.41
CA THR A 360 -15.68 18.73 10.84
C THR A 360 -14.39 18.88 11.65
N SER A 361 -13.40 18.03 11.37
CA SER A 361 -12.08 18.08 12.03
C SER A 361 -11.36 19.41 11.74
N MET A 362 -11.40 19.89 10.49
CA MET A 362 -10.82 21.18 10.11
C MET A 362 -11.48 22.34 10.86
N LYS A 363 -12.81 22.36 10.97
CA LYS A 363 -13.54 23.38 11.73
C LYS A 363 -13.17 23.37 13.20
N CYS A 364 -13.23 22.20 13.82
CA CYS A 364 -12.87 22.03 15.22
C CYS A 364 -11.46 22.57 15.50
N TYR A 365 -10.51 22.28 14.61
CA TYR A 365 -9.14 22.75 14.77
C TYR A 365 -8.97 24.25 14.50
N LEU A 366 -9.69 24.80 13.52
CA LEU A 366 -9.66 26.23 13.20
C LEU A 366 -10.23 27.08 14.34
N ASP A 367 -11.30 26.60 14.97
CA ASP A 367 -11.99 27.29 16.06
C ASP A 367 -11.29 27.08 17.41
N ASN A 368 -10.72 25.89 17.65
CA ASN A 368 -9.94 25.57 18.84
C ASN A 368 -8.72 24.68 18.51
N PRO A 369 -7.53 25.29 18.27
CA PRO A 369 -6.30 24.56 17.96
C PRO A 369 -5.83 23.60 19.08
N HIS A 370 -6.35 23.77 20.31
CA HIS A 370 -6.07 22.96 21.48
C HIS A 370 -7.12 21.87 21.74
N ALA A 371 -8.04 21.61 20.80
CA ALA A 371 -9.08 20.59 20.94
C ALA A 371 -8.56 19.14 20.86
N LEU A 372 -7.26 18.93 20.64
CA LEU A 372 -6.64 17.62 20.79
C LEU A 372 -6.52 17.31 22.28
N THR A 373 -6.89 16.10 22.68
CA THR A 373 -6.55 15.61 24.01
C THR A 373 -5.04 15.70 24.22
N PRO A 374 -4.53 15.90 25.46
CA PRO A 374 -3.09 15.94 25.71
C PRO A 374 -2.33 14.73 25.13
N GLY A 375 -2.95 13.54 25.08
CA GLY A 375 -2.38 12.37 24.42
C GLY A 375 -2.31 12.47 22.90
N GLU A 376 -3.32 13.06 22.25
CA GLU A 376 -3.29 13.36 20.81
C GLU A 376 -2.28 14.47 20.49
N GLN A 377 -2.18 15.47 21.36
CA GLN A 377 -1.23 16.56 21.27
C GLN A 377 0.21 16.04 21.37
N ILE A 378 0.56 15.25 22.39
CA ILE A 378 1.92 14.68 22.58
C ILE A 378 2.29 13.75 21.42
N LYS A 379 1.39 12.88 20.98
CA LYS A 379 1.66 11.98 19.84
C LYS A 379 1.90 12.74 18.54
N LEU A 380 1.23 13.88 18.37
CA LEU A 380 1.38 14.74 17.22
C LEU A 380 2.59 15.66 17.33
N GLU A 381 2.95 16.13 18.52
CA GLU A 381 4.21 16.83 18.79
C GLU A 381 5.41 15.90 18.58
N ASN A 382 5.32 14.62 18.93
CA ASN A 382 6.31 13.60 18.58
C ASN A 382 6.39 13.35 17.07
N PHE A 383 5.26 13.41 16.36
CA PHE A 383 5.25 13.35 14.91
C PHE A 383 5.93 14.57 14.27
N TYR A 384 5.68 15.78 14.82
CA TYR A 384 6.22 17.02 14.28
C TYR A 384 7.66 17.37 14.71
N SER A 385 8.11 16.94 15.89
CA SER A 385 9.52 17.09 16.30
C SER A 385 10.45 16.34 15.33
N VAL A 386 10.03 15.17 14.86
CA VAL A 386 10.73 14.41 13.81
C VAL A 386 10.70 15.12 12.44
N LEU A 387 9.67 15.92 12.16
CA LEU A 387 9.47 16.66 10.91
C LEU A 387 10.32 17.95 10.81
N TYR A 388 10.58 18.64 11.93
CA TYR A 388 11.21 19.97 11.96
C TYR A 388 12.61 19.99 12.62
N GLU A 389 13.17 18.81 12.95
CA GLU A 389 14.59 18.66 13.33
C GLU A 389 15.52 18.40 12.12
N LEU A 390 15.02 18.51 10.89
CA LEU A 390 15.78 18.59 9.62
C LEU A 390 15.72 20.02 9.07
#